data_AF-X5PYM3-F1
#
_entry.id   AF-X5PYM3-F1
#
_cell.length_a   1.000
_cell.length_b   1.000
_cell.length_c   1.000
_cell.angle_alpha   90.00
_cell.angle_beta   90.00
_cell.angle_gamma   90.00
#
_symmetry.space_group_name_H-M   'P 1'
#
loop_
_entity.id
_entity.type
_entity.pdbx_description
1 polymer ?
#
loop_
_entity_poly.entity_id
_entity_poly.type
_entity_poly.pdbx_seq_one_letter_code
_entity_poly.pdbx_strand_id
1 'polypeptide(L)' 'MVPGIENVVRAYTSAGPWMALDFLLAPDSVLGERTPLEALRAGEADLVLRILRSEAVDGFA' A
#
# COMPACT_ATOMS: atom_id res chain seq x y z
N MET A 1 8.13 -8.86 11.81
CA MET A 1 6.83 -8.49 11.21
C MET A 1 6.99 -7.08 10.65
N VAL A 2 6.53 -6.81 9.42
CA VAL A 2 6.63 -5.47 8.82
C VAL A 2 5.46 -4.63 9.33
N PRO A 3 5.66 -3.56 10.11
CA PRO A 3 4.57 -2.71 10.60
C PRO A 3 3.74 -2.16 9.44
N GLY A 4 2.41 -2.15 9.56
CA GLY A 4 1.50 -1.60 8.55
C GLY A 4 1.08 -2.57 7.44
N ILE A 5 1.73 -3.73 7.29
CA ILE A 5 1.40 -4.70 6.22
C ILE A 5 -0.01 -5.30 6.38
N GLU A 6 -0.46 -5.52 7.63
CA GLU A 6 -1.80 -6.04 7.90
C GLU A 6 -2.89 -5.08 7.42
N ASN A 7 -2.68 -3.77 7.58
CA ASN A 7 -3.63 -2.76 7.13
C ASN A 7 -3.78 -2.76 5.60
N VAL A 8 -2.68 -2.96 4.87
CA VAL A 8 -2.72 -3.09 3.40
C VAL A 8 -3.50 -4.33 2.99
N VAL A 9 -3.20 -5.50 3.58
CA VAL A 9 -3.93 -6.74 3.28
C VAL A 9 -5.41 -6.63 3.61
N ARG A 10 -5.74 -5.96 4.73
CA ARG A 10 -7.12 -5.71 5.15
C ARG A 10 -7.87 -4.82 4.16
N ALA A 11 -7.23 -3.78 3.62
CA ALA A 11 -7.84 -2.87 2.65
C ALA A 11 -8.25 -3.58 1.35
N TYR A 12 -7.45 -4.54 0.89
CA TYR A 12 -7.74 -5.31 -0.33
C TYR A 12 -8.46 -6.64 -0.07
N THR A 13 -9.00 -6.88 1.14
CA THR A 13 -9.67 -8.16 1.45
C THR A 13 -10.83 -8.44 0.48
N SER A 14 -11.55 -7.42 0.04
CA SER A 14 -12.66 -7.53 -0.93
C SER A 14 -12.19 -7.67 -2.39
N ALA A 15 -11.03 -7.10 -2.73
CA ALA A 15 -10.46 -7.10 -4.07
C ALA A 15 -9.58 -8.34 -4.36
N GLY A 16 -9.09 -8.99 -3.30
CA GLY A 16 -8.31 -10.22 -3.36
C GLY A 16 -6.81 -10.00 -3.11
N PRO A 17 -6.09 -11.08 -2.73
CA PRO A 17 -4.70 -11.01 -2.28
C PRO A 17 -3.73 -10.53 -3.36
N TRP A 18 -4.05 -10.74 -4.64
CA TRP A 18 -3.21 -10.29 -5.75
C TRP A 18 -3.19 -8.77 -5.93
N MET A 19 -4.29 -8.08 -5.61
CA MET A 19 -4.34 -6.61 -5.65
C MET A 19 -3.48 -5.99 -4.53
N ALA A 20 -3.51 -6.60 -3.34
CA ALA A 20 -2.61 -6.20 -2.26
C ALA A 20 -1.13 -6.36 -2.67
N LEU A 21 -0.79 -7.46 -3.36
CA LEU A 21 0.56 -7.70 -3.84
C LEU A 21 0.96 -6.69 -4.92
N ASP A 22 0.06 -6.41 -5.87
CA ASP A 22 0.30 -5.45 -6.95
C ASP A 22 0.61 -4.06 -6.38
N PHE A 23 -0.24 -3.57 -5.47
CA PHE A 23 -0.01 -2.34 -4.73
C PHE A 23 1.35 -2.34 -4.02
N LEU A 24 1.69 -3.41 -3.30
CA LEU A 24 2.93 -3.49 -2.53
C LEU A 24 4.19 -3.46 -3.40
N LEU A 25 4.09 -3.90 -4.65
CA LEU A 25 5.21 -4.05 -5.58
C LEU A 25 5.27 -2.96 -6.66
N ALA A 26 4.20 -2.18 -6.83
CA ALA A 26 4.17 -1.07 -7.77
C ALA A 26 5.03 0.12 -7.26
N PRO A 27 5.93 0.67 -8.08
CA PRO A 27 6.62 1.91 -7.76
C PRO A 27 5.64 3.07 -7.64
N ASP A 28 5.84 3.93 -6.63
CA ASP A 28 5.01 5.11 -6.43
C ASP A 28 5.86 6.38 -6.45
N SER A 29 5.50 7.34 -7.32
CA SER A 29 6.15 8.64 -7.44
C SER A 29 6.13 9.45 -6.13
N VAL A 30 5.09 9.30 -5.30
CA VAL A 30 4.97 9.93 -3.96
C VAL A 30 6.03 9.39 -3.00
N LEU A 31 6.49 8.15 -3.21
CA LEU A 31 7.56 7.52 -2.44
C LEU A 31 8.95 7.73 -3.06
N GLY A 32 9.05 8.51 -4.14
CA GLY A 32 10.29 8.71 -4.90
C GLY A 32 10.69 7.48 -5.68
N GLU A 33 9.74 6.88 -6.42
CA GLU A 33 9.91 5.66 -7.23
C GLU A 33 10.18 4.39 -6.40
N ARG A 34 10.08 4.47 -5.08
CA ARG A 34 10.12 3.29 -4.20
C ARG A 34 8.75 2.61 -4.18
N THR A 35 8.76 1.32 -3.87
CA THR A 35 7.54 0.54 -3.66
C THR A 35 6.98 0.78 -2.25
N PRO A 36 5.66 0.61 -2.04
CA PRO A 36 5.07 0.63 -0.70
C PRO A 36 5.71 -0.41 0.23
N LEU A 37 6.13 -1.57 -0.27
CA LEU A 37 6.82 -2.57 0.53
C LEU A 37 8.18 -2.06 1.06
N GLU A 38 8.96 -1.36 0.25
CA GLU A 38 10.23 -0.76 0.68
C GLU A 38 10.01 0.32 1.74
N ALA A 39 9.02 1.19 1.56
CA ALA A 39 8.63 2.19 2.54
C ALA A 39 8.20 1.56 3.87
N LEU A 40 7.38 0.50 3.84
CA LEU A 40 7.00 -0.24 5.04
C LEU A 40 8.21 -0.85 5.76
N ARG A 41 9.19 -1.40 5.02
CA ARG A 41 10.43 -1.92 5.62
C ARG A 41 11.31 -0.82 6.23
N ALA A 42 11.25 0.40 5.69
CA ALA A 42 11.93 1.57 6.24
C ALA A 42 11.23 2.17 7.47
N GLY A 43 10.06 1.65 7.86
CA GLY A 43 9.27 2.16 8.98
C GLY A 43 8.34 3.33 8.61
N GLU A 44 8.18 3.62 7.32
CA GLU A 44 7.39 4.74 6.79
C GLU A 44 5.90 4.36 6.60
N ALA A 45 5.32 3.62 7.55
CA ALA A 45 3.98 3.04 7.39
C ALA A 45 2.86 4.09 7.22
N ASP A 46 2.98 5.26 7.85
CA ASP A 46 1.99 6.33 7.72
C ASP A 46 1.88 6.89 6.28
N LEU A 47 3.01 6.95 5.56
CA LEU A 47 3.03 7.37 4.16
C LEU A 47 2.30 6.36 3.28
N VAL A 48 2.56 5.07 3.49
CA VAL A 48 1.91 3.98 2.75
C VAL A 48 0.40 3.97 2.99
N LEU A 49 -0.04 4.17 4.24
CA LEU A 49 -1.47 4.25 4.57
C LEU A 49 -2.15 5.49 3.98
N ARG A 50 -1.41 6.57 3.77
CA ARG A 50 -1.93 7.76 3.10
C ARG A 50 -2.20 7.49 1.61
N ILE A 51 -1.26 6.85 0.92
CA ILE A 51 -1.40 6.46 -0.50
C ILE A 51 -2.58 5.50 -0.65
N LEU A 52 -2.63 4.46 0.20
CA LEU A 52 -3.70 3.47 0.21
C LEU A 52 -5.10 4.11 0.36
N ARG A 53 -5.23 5.16 1.19
CA ARG A 53 -6.49 5.90 1.32
C ARG A 53 -6.80 6.73 0.08
N SER A 54 -5.81 7.30 -0.61
CA SER A 54 -6.03 8.04 -1.85
C SER A 54 -6.52 7.10 -2.97
N GLU A 55 -5.90 5.93 -3.14
CA GLU A 55 -6.37 4.94 -4.12
C GLU A 55 -7.80 4.46 -3.84
N ALA A 56 -8.15 4.33 -2.55
CA ALA A 56 -9.51 3.93 -2.18
C ALA A 56 -10.58 4.96 -2.57
N VAL A 57 -10.21 6.25 -2.61
CA VAL A 57 -11.11 7.35 -3.02
C VAL A 57 -11.23 7.43 -4.54
N ASP A 58 -10.14 7.16 -5.27
CA ASP A 58 -10.11 7.26 -6.73
C ASP A 58 -10.52 5.97 -7.46
N GLY A 59 -10.48 4.81 -6.79
CA GLY A 59 -10.52 3.48 -7.43
C GLY A 59 -11.68 2.55 -7.07
N PHE A 60 -12.65 2.96 -6.25
CA PHE A 60 -13.81 2.11 -5.90
C PHE A 60 -15.16 2.86 -5.99
N ALA A 61 -15.45 3.45 -7.14
CA ALA A 61 -16.78 3.92 -7.53
C ALA A 61 -17.39 3.02 -8.61
#